data_AF-A0AB72XCE3-F1
#
_entry.id   AF-A0AB72XCE3-F1
#
_cell.length_a   1.000
_cell.length_b   1.000
_cell.length_c   1.000
_cell.angle_alpha   90.00
_cell.angle_beta   90.00
_cell.angle_gamma   90.00
#
_symmetry.space_group_name_H-M   'P 1'
#
loop_
_entity.id
_entity.type
_entity.pdbx_description
1 polymer ?
#
loop_
_entity_poly.entity_id
_entity_poly.type
_entity_poly.pdbx_seq_one_letter_code
_entity_poly.pdbx_strand_id
1 'polypeptide(L)'
;MSLTDIAIRNARPADKLQRLFDGNGLYLEVSPSGGKWWRLKYRIDGKEKRLSIGVYPDVGLRDAREKSWTLRKQISAGIDPALTRKTIKIMARSAAQNTFEAVAREWHLKFLPSWNAKHAENVLSRLERFVFPIIGKRPIAQIEPPEILHVLQRIEARGTVETAHRVKGAVGQVMRYAVLTARAKRDPTADLRGALAPAPISHFAAVTNKDEIGQLLRAIRGYTGSFAVLCALRFSPLVFQRPGEVREAEWEEFDLDGATWEIPAERMKGRKAQKAARADHIVPLSRQAVELLQELHRLTGHGRYLFPSIRTSTRPMSINSLTGALRRLGYDGQTMTVHGFRAMARTLLDEELGIPVAVIEAQLAHKVRDPLGRAYNRTTFLPQRKEMMQRWADYLDELEAARPAAR
;
A
#
# COMPACT_ATOMS: atom_id res chain seq x y z
N MET A 1 13.59 47.92 48.03
CA MET A 1 14.70 47.12 48.57
C MET A 1 14.75 45.80 47.85
N SER A 2 15.93 45.31 47.48
CA SER A 2 16.12 43.97 46.92
C SER A 2 15.97 42.91 48.02
N LEU A 3 15.49 41.72 47.67
CA LEU A 3 15.37 40.62 48.62
C LEU A 3 16.74 40.00 48.94
N THR A 4 16.81 39.39 50.12
CA THR A 4 17.91 38.52 50.55
C THR A 4 17.38 37.11 50.79
N ASP A 5 18.24 36.09 50.66
CA ASP A 5 17.84 34.70 50.94
C ASP A 5 17.33 34.51 52.37
N ILE A 6 17.88 35.27 53.34
CA ILE A 6 17.43 35.26 54.73
C ILE A 6 15.99 35.80 54.83
N ALA A 7 15.69 36.92 54.18
CA ALA A 7 14.34 37.49 54.17
C ALA A 7 13.32 36.54 53.51
N ILE A 8 13.73 35.82 52.46
CA ILE A 8 12.89 34.83 51.76
C ILE A 8 12.62 33.61 52.63
N ARG A 9 13.63 33.09 53.33
CA ARG A 9 13.47 31.97 54.27
C ARG A 9 12.52 32.33 55.41
N ASN A 10 12.70 33.53 55.98
CA ASN A 10 11.91 34.02 57.11
C ASN A 10 10.51 34.52 56.73
N ALA A 11 10.19 34.65 55.44
CA ALA A 11 8.86 35.01 54.99
C ALA A 11 7.83 33.95 55.40
N ARG A 12 6.94 34.32 56.32
CA ARG A 12 5.85 33.47 56.82
C ARG A 12 4.56 33.69 56.01
N PRO A 13 3.70 32.66 55.89
CA PRO A 13 2.37 32.83 55.34
C PRO A 13 1.57 33.84 56.17
N ALA A 14 0.64 34.55 55.54
CA ALA A 14 -0.35 35.41 56.20
C ALA A 14 -1.74 35.14 55.62
N ASP A 15 -2.78 35.73 56.22
CA ASP A 15 -4.19 35.53 55.82
C ASP A 15 -4.46 35.87 54.33
N LYS A 16 -3.61 36.69 53.72
CA LYS A 16 -3.68 37.09 52.31
C LYS A 16 -2.35 36.85 51.60
N LEU A 17 -2.42 36.64 50.29
CA LEU A 17 -1.23 36.47 49.43
C LEU A 17 -0.30 37.67 49.57
N GLN A 18 0.94 37.41 49.95
CA GLN A 18 1.96 38.43 50.12
C GLN A 18 2.87 38.50 48.89
N ARG A 19 3.33 39.71 48.56
CA ARG A 19 4.27 39.97 47.47
C ARG A 19 5.52 40.64 48.03
N LEU A 20 6.64 39.94 47.97
CA LEU A 20 7.94 40.44 48.39
C LEU A 20 8.72 40.85 47.14
N PHE A 21 8.93 42.14 46.92
CA PHE A 21 9.54 42.64 45.68
C PHE A 21 11.07 42.60 45.74
N ASP A 22 11.69 42.06 44.69
CA ASP A 22 13.15 42.05 44.51
C ASP A 22 13.64 43.21 43.62
N GLY A 23 12.75 43.74 42.79
CA GLY A 23 13.04 44.86 41.87
C GLY A 23 12.88 44.47 40.40
N ASN A 24 12.83 45.46 39.51
CA ASN A 24 12.68 45.23 38.06
C ASN A 24 11.48 44.34 37.67
N GLY A 25 10.41 44.40 38.46
CA GLY A 25 9.23 43.56 38.29
C GLY A 25 9.37 42.12 38.80
N LEU A 26 10.53 41.68 39.28
CA LEU A 26 10.71 40.41 39.97
C LEU A 26 10.22 40.51 41.42
N TYR A 27 9.45 39.51 41.85
CA TYR A 27 8.96 39.40 43.22
C TYR A 27 8.63 37.95 43.58
N LEU A 28 8.59 37.65 44.87
CA LEU A 28 8.14 36.38 45.42
C LEU A 28 6.68 36.50 45.89
N GLU A 29 5.82 35.61 45.42
CA GLU A 29 4.47 35.42 45.95
C GLU A 29 4.49 34.36 47.05
N VAL A 30 4.03 34.71 48.24
CA VAL A 30 3.83 33.77 49.36
C VAL A 30 2.33 33.56 49.54
N SER A 31 1.84 32.33 49.35
CA SER A 31 0.41 32.03 49.58
C SER A 31 0.10 31.92 51.08
N PRO A 32 -1.18 32.07 51.47
CA PRO A 32 -1.64 31.72 52.82
C PRO A 32 -1.34 30.26 53.23
N SER A 33 -1.27 29.35 52.25
CA SER A 33 -0.86 27.94 52.45
C SER A 33 0.66 27.73 52.52
N GLY A 34 1.46 28.79 52.41
CA GLY A 34 2.92 28.76 52.56
C GLY A 34 3.74 28.39 51.32
N GLY A 35 3.11 28.18 50.17
CA GLY A 35 3.81 28.05 48.90
C GLY A 35 4.48 29.37 48.48
N LYS A 36 5.65 29.28 47.85
CA LYS A 36 6.48 30.42 47.44
C LYS A 36 6.78 30.36 45.95
N TRP A 37 6.34 31.36 45.16
CA TRP A 37 6.54 31.40 43.70
C TRP A 37 7.24 32.67 43.25
N TRP A 38 8.26 32.50 42.42
CA TRP A 38 8.88 33.62 41.72
C TRP A 38 8.00 34.08 40.56
N ARG A 39 7.72 35.39 40.53
CA ARG A 39 6.94 36.03 39.47
C ARG A 39 7.69 37.21 38.88
N LEU A 40 7.52 37.39 37.57
CA LEU A 40 7.92 38.60 36.86
C LEU A 40 6.68 39.34 36.39
N LYS A 41 6.51 40.58 36.87
CA LYS A 41 5.56 41.55 36.38
C LYS A 41 6.22 42.39 35.28
N TYR A 42 5.60 42.51 34.12
CA TYR A 42 6.13 43.25 32.98
C TYR A 42 5.02 43.90 32.15
N ARG A 43 5.38 44.83 31.26
CA ARG A 43 4.47 45.43 30.29
C ARG A 43 4.98 45.16 28.87
N ILE A 44 4.05 44.85 27.97
CA ILE A 44 4.30 44.74 26.52
C ILE A 44 3.01 45.15 25.80
N ASP A 45 3.12 45.90 24.70
CA ASP A 45 1.98 46.44 23.94
C ASP A 45 0.97 47.20 24.82
N GLY A 46 1.47 48.02 25.75
CA GLY A 46 0.65 48.78 26.71
C GLY A 46 -0.08 47.95 27.76
N LYS A 47 0.06 46.61 27.75
CA LYS A 47 -0.63 45.70 28.66
C LYS A 47 0.30 45.15 29.72
N GLU A 48 -0.15 45.18 30.97
CA GLU A 48 0.55 44.56 32.09
C GLU A 48 0.29 43.06 32.15
N LYS A 49 1.36 42.27 32.27
CA LYS A 49 1.32 40.81 32.33
C LYS A 49 2.20 40.30 33.48
N ARG A 50 1.90 39.06 33.89
CA ARG A 50 2.63 38.35 34.94
C ARG A 50 3.07 36.97 34.44
N LEU A 51 4.32 36.61 34.70
CA LEU A 51 4.89 35.33 34.30
C LEU A 51 5.50 34.59 35.50
N SER A 52 5.28 33.28 35.58
CA SER A 52 5.95 32.41 36.56
C SER A 52 7.40 32.16 36.18
N ILE A 53 8.35 32.36 37.09
CA ILE A 53 9.76 32.01 36.90
C ILE A 53 10.08 30.63 37.48
N GLY A 54 9.47 30.28 38.62
CA GLY A 54 9.70 29.01 39.31
C GLY A 54 9.11 28.98 40.71
N VAL A 55 9.25 27.85 41.39
CA VAL A 55 8.83 27.65 42.79
C VAL A 55 10.09 27.71 43.65
N TYR A 56 10.02 28.34 44.83
CA TYR A 56 11.08 28.28 45.82
C TYR A 56 10.83 27.08 46.76
N PRO A 57 11.86 26.28 47.16
CA PRO A 57 13.28 26.52 46.97
C PRO A 57 13.91 26.00 45.67
N ASP A 58 13.18 25.24 44.83
CA ASP A 58 13.70 24.65 43.58
C ASP A 58 14.36 25.67 42.64
N VAL A 59 13.88 26.92 42.70
CA VAL A 59 14.51 28.08 42.08
C VAL A 59 14.89 29.06 43.19
N GLY A 60 16.19 29.15 43.48
CA GLY A 60 16.75 30.11 44.43
C GLY A 60 16.70 31.56 43.93
N LEU A 61 17.05 32.51 44.80
CA LEU A 61 17.04 33.94 44.47
C LEU A 61 17.94 34.28 43.27
N ARG A 62 19.16 33.70 43.23
CA ARG A 62 20.12 33.90 42.13
C ARG A 62 19.53 33.44 40.79
N ASP A 63 19.02 32.22 40.71
CA ASP A 63 18.43 31.65 39.49
C ASP A 63 17.18 32.43 39.06
N ALA A 64 16.38 32.91 40.02
CA ALA A 64 15.23 33.74 39.74
C ALA A 64 15.63 35.07 39.08
N ARG A 65 16.72 35.70 39.56
CA ARG A 65 17.29 36.93 38.96
C ARG A 65 17.83 36.68 37.56
N GLU A 66 18.57 35.60 37.34
CA GLU A 66 19.13 35.25 36.02
C GLU A 66 18.03 34.95 34.99
N LYS A 67 17.03 34.14 35.37
CA LYS A 67 15.85 33.86 34.54
C LYS A 67 15.06 35.15 34.27
N SER A 68 14.89 36.02 35.26
CA SER A 68 14.25 37.33 35.10
C SER A 68 14.99 38.20 34.09
N TRP A 69 16.32 38.28 34.16
CA TRP A 69 17.13 39.06 33.24
C TRP A 69 16.99 38.56 31.80
N THR A 70 17.05 37.24 31.59
CA THR A 70 16.85 36.62 30.27
C THR A 70 15.47 36.94 29.69
N LEU A 71 14.41 36.82 30.51
CA LEU A 71 13.04 37.15 30.10
C LEU A 71 12.88 38.65 29.78
N ARG A 72 13.52 39.52 30.56
CA ARG A 72 13.52 40.97 30.29
C ARG A 72 14.21 41.31 28.98
N LYS A 73 15.30 40.64 28.62
CA LYS A 73 15.96 40.79 27.31
C LYS A 73 15.03 40.42 26.14
N GLN A 74 14.22 39.38 26.30
CA GLN A 74 13.18 39.02 25.32
C GLN A 74 12.10 40.09 25.22
N ILE A 75 11.61 40.58 26.37
CA ILE A 75 10.58 41.63 26.42
C ILE A 75 11.07 42.93 25.76
N SER A 76 12.33 43.34 26.01
CA SER A 76 12.92 44.52 25.35
C SER A 76 13.07 44.36 23.83
N ALA A 77 13.14 43.13 23.33
CA ALA A 77 13.15 42.82 21.90
C ALA A 77 11.73 42.66 21.31
N GLY A 78 10.67 43.00 22.08
CA GLY A 78 9.28 42.88 21.63
C GLY A 78 8.72 41.46 21.66
N ILE A 79 9.43 40.49 22.26
CA ILE A 79 8.98 39.10 22.35
C ILE A 79 8.22 38.89 23.65
N ASP A 80 6.92 38.54 23.58
CA ASP A 80 6.13 38.14 24.74
C ASP A 80 6.51 36.71 25.20
N PRO A 81 7.14 36.54 26.38
CA PRO A 81 7.57 35.21 26.82
C PRO A 81 6.41 34.32 27.28
N ALA A 82 5.27 34.89 27.70
CA ALA A 82 4.07 34.12 28.03
C ALA A 82 3.42 33.56 26.76
N LEU A 83 3.35 34.35 25.69
CA LEU A 83 2.91 33.88 24.38
C LEU A 83 3.86 32.81 23.85
N THR A 84 5.17 33.02 23.94
CA THR A 84 6.19 32.06 23.51
C THR A 84 6.01 30.71 24.21
N ARG A 85 5.88 30.69 25.55
CA ARG A 85 5.60 29.45 26.30
C ARG A 85 4.28 28.79 25.91
N LYS A 86 3.22 29.58 25.69
CA LYS A 86 1.92 29.07 25.25
C LYS A 86 2.03 28.41 23.86
N THR A 87 2.72 29.06 22.92
CA THR A 87 2.97 28.55 21.58
C THR A 87 3.77 27.25 21.62
N ILE A 88 4.85 27.17 22.40
CA ILE A 88 5.63 25.94 22.58
C ILE A 88 4.76 24.80 23.12
N LYS A 89 3.91 25.08 24.13
CA LYS A 89 3.01 24.06 24.71
C LYS A 89 1.95 23.57 23.72
N ILE A 90 1.37 24.46 22.93
CA ILE A 90 0.40 24.12 21.88
C ILE A 90 1.09 23.30 20.77
N MET A 91 2.27 23.72 20.34
CA MET A 91 3.07 22.98 19.35
C MET A 91 3.44 21.59 19.85
N ALA A 92 3.84 21.43 21.11
CA ALA A 92 4.15 20.14 21.70
C ALA A 92 2.91 19.21 21.75
N ARG A 93 1.73 19.74 22.11
CA ARG A 93 0.48 18.97 22.12
C ARG A 93 0.03 18.57 20.73
N SER A 94 0.11 19.49 19.76
CA SER A 94 -0.18 19.22 18.35
C SER A 94 0.81 18.20 17.76
N ALA A 95 2.09 18.30 18.08
CA ALA A 95 3.12 17.36 17.63
C ALA A 95 2.91 15.95 18.20
N ALA A 96 2.46 15.84 19.46
CA ALA A 96 2.10 14.57 20.07
C ALA A 96 0.84 13.92 19.43
N GLN A 97 -0.05 14.73 18.85
CA GLN A 97 -1.26 14.26 18.17
C GLN A 97 -1.04 14.01 16.66
N ASN A 98 -0.05 14.67 16.05
CA ASN A 98 0.27 14.59 14.63
C ASN A 98 1.56 13.80 14.37
N THR A 99 1.65 12.60 14.93
CA THR A 99 2.74 11.67 14.62
C THR A 99 2.55 11.05 13.23
N PHE A 100 3.63 10.51 12.64
CA PHE A 100 3.54 9.85 11.35
C PHE A 100 2.52 8.72 11.34
N GLU A 101 2.51 7.88 12.39
CA GLU A 101 1.57 6.76 12.48
C GLU A 101 0.11 7.25 12.55
N ALA A 102 -0.17 8.27 13.37
CA ALA A 102 -1.53 8.81 13.49
C ALA A 102 -2.04 9.31 12.12
N VAL A 103 -1.22 10.08 11.41
CA VAL A 103 -1.58 10.61 10.09
C VAL A 103 -1.63 9.50 9.03
N ALA A 104 -0.77 8.49 9.10
CA ALA A 104 -0.81 7.34 8.20
C ALA A 104 -2.08 6.51 8.35
N ARG A 105 -2.57 6.31 9.59
CA ARG A 105 -3.82 5.59 9.85
C ARG A 105 -5.05 6.40 9.39
N GLU A 106 -5.06 7.71 9.63
CA GLU A 106 -6.11 8.61 9.10
C GLU A 106 -6.13 8.60 7.57
N TRP A 107 -4.96 8.73 6.94
CA TRP A 107 -4.80 8.61 5.50
C TRP A 107 -5.34 7.28 4.98
N HIS A 108 -4.96 6.17 5.61
CA HIS A 108 -5.41 4.83 5.23
C HIS A 108 -6.93 4.71 5.28
N LEU A 109 -7.56 5.15 6.38
CA LEU A 109 -9.01 5.14 6.54
C LEU A 109 -9.72 5.98 5.47
N LYS A 110 -9.18 7.17 5.13
CA LYS A 110 -9.74 8.04 4.11
C LYS A 110 -9.76 7.38 2.72
N PHE A 111 -8.70 6.66 2.36
CA PHE A 111 -8.56 6.04 1.04
C PHE A 111 -9.06 4.59 0.98
N LEU A 112 -9.36 3.97 2.12
CA LEU A 112 -9.88 2.61 2.23
C LEU A 112 -11.07 2.32 1.28
N PRO A 113 -12.08 3.21 1.12
CA PRO A 113 -13.19 2.95 0.20
C PRO A 113 -12.75 2.81 -1.27
N SER A 114 -11.66 3.49 -1.66
CA SER A 114 -11.14 3.52 -3.04
C SER A 114 -10.28 2.30 -3.42
N TRP A 115 -9.84 1.53 -2.43
CA TRP A 115 -8.98 0.36 -2.63
C TRP A 115 -9.76 -0.95 -2.46
N ASN A 116 -9.29 -2.01 -3.11
CA ASN A 116 -9.73 -3.36 -2.72
C ASN A 116 -9.13 -3.72 -1.35
N ALA A 117 -9.83 -4.59 -0.62
CA ALA A 117 -9.48 -4.95 0.76
C ALA A 117 -8.03 -5.45 0.89
N LYS A 118 -7.60 -6.32 -0.04
CA LYS A 118 -6.26 -6.91 0.01
C LYS A 118 -5.15 -5.86 -0.20
N HIS A 119 -5.37 -4.91 -1.09
CA HIS A 119 -4.43 -3.82 -1.31
C HIS A 119 -4.33 -2.93 -0.07
N ALA A 120 -5.47 -2.55 0.52
CA ALA A 120 -5.50 -1.74 1.73
C ALA A 120 -4.77 -2.42 2.90
N GLU A 121 -5.01 -3.72 3.12
CA GLU A 121 -4.32 -4.54 4.13
C GLU A 121 -2.81 -4.55 3.89
N ASN A 122 -2.38 -4.83 2.65
CA ASN A 122 -0.96 -4.89 2.29
C ASN A 122 -0.24 -3.54 2.47
N VAL A 123 -0.91 -2.42 2.24
CA VAL A 123 -0.34 -1.08 2.46
C VAL A 123 -0.12 -0.84 3.95
N LEU A 124 -1.15 -1.05 4.78
CA LEU A 124 -1.04 -0.82 6.23
C LEU A 124 -0.04 -1.77 6.89
N SER A 125 -0.10 -3.06 6.57
CA SER A 125 0.81 -4.07 7.11
C SER A 125 2.29 -3.74 6.85
N ARG A 126 2.61 -3.17 5.67
CA ARG A 126 3.97 -2.70 5.38
C ARG A 126 4.37 -1.51 6.23
N LEU A 127 3.47 -0.54 6.43
CA LEU A 127 3.74 0.61 7.30
C LEU A 127 3.95 0.16 8.75
N GLU A 128 3.11 -0.74 9.26
CA GLU A 128 3.22 -1.30 10.61
C GLU A 128 4.50 -2.11 10.80
N ARG A 129 4.89 -2.91 9.81
CA ARG A 129 6.07 -3.78 9.92
C ARG A 129 7.39 -3.03 9.76
N PHE A 130 7.43 -2.04 8.87
CA PHE A 130 8.70 -1.44 8.44
C PHE A 130 8.86 0.03 8.85
N VAL A 131 7.78 0.80 8.96
CA VAL A 131 7.87 2.26 9.12
C VAL A 131 7.57 2.69 10.56
N PHE A 132 6.43 2.28 11.11
CA PHE A 132 5.99 2.69 12.44
C PHE A 132 6.99 2.38 13.57
N PRO A 133 7.71 1.24 13.57
CA PRO A 133 8.69 0.94 14.59
C PRO A 133 9.88 1.92 14.63
N ILE A 134 10.14 2.64 13.53
CA ILE A 134 11.31 3.54 13.41
C ILE A 134 10.88 4.99 13.53
N ILE A 135 9.92 5.44 12.71
CA ILE A 135 9.51 6.85 12.63
C ILE A 135 8.05 7.10 13.02
N GLY A 136 7.30 6.07 13.41
CA GLY A 136 5.85 6.17 13.68
C GLY A 136 5.49 7.21 14.74
N LYS A 137 6.30 7.35 15.78
CA LYS A 137 6.12 8.32 16.87
C LYS A 137 6.71 9.71 16.57
N ARG A 138 7.43 9.91 15.46
CA ARG A 138 7.92 11.26 15.13
C ARG A 138 6.77 12.15 14.68
N PRO A 139 6.71 13.41 15.13
CA PRO A 139 5.82 14.42 14.57
C PRO A 139 6.06 14.51 13.06
N ILE A 140 4.99 14.39 12.27
CA ILE A 140 5.10 14.28 10.82
C ILE A 140 5.77 15.51 10.18
N ALA A 141 5.62 16.68 10.80
CA ALA A 141 6.23 17.93 10.36
C ALA A 141 7.77 17.96 10.49
N GLN A 142 8.36 17.04 11.27
CA GLN A 142 9.79 17.00 11.59
C GLN A 142 10.51 15.84 10.90
N ILE A 143 9.83 15.09 10.04
CA ILE A 143 10.45 13.95 9.35
C ILE A 143 11.32 14.45 8.21
N GLU A 144 12.59 14.06 8.25
CA GLU A 144 13.60 14.46 7.28
C GLU A 144 14.01 13.28 6.35
N PRO A 145 14.56 13.56 5.15
CA PRO A 145 14.98 12.52 4.21
C PRO A 145 15.90 11.43 4.80
N PRO A 146 16.90 11.74 5.67
CA PRO A 146 17.79 10.71 6.24
C PRO A 146 17.06 9.66 7.09
N GLU A 147 16.02 10.05 7.83
CA GLU A 147 15.24 9.12 8.65
C GLU A 147 14.47 8.13 7.77
N ILE A 148 13.90 8.62 6.66
CA ILE A 148 13.20 7.78 5.70
C ILE A 148 14.20 6.88 4.97
N LEU A 149 15.36 7.40 4.57
CA LEU A 149 16.41 6.59 3.95
C LEU A 149 16.85 5.44 4.85
N HIS A 150 17.03 5.69 6.16
CA HIS A 150 17.35 4.66 7.13
C HIS A 150 16.29 3.54 7.18
N VAL A 151 15.00 3.90 7.15
CA VAL A 151 13.91 2.91 7.05
C VAL A 151 14.06 2.05 5.80
N LEU A 152 14.29 2.67 4.65
CA LEU A 152 14.35 1.97 3.36
C LEU A 152 15.58 1.06 3.24
N GLN A 153 16.75 1.52 3.67
CA GLN A 153 17.99 0.74 3.68
C GLN A 153 17.88 -0.52 4.55
N ARG A 154 17.15 -0.47 5.67
CA ARG A 154 16.89 -1.67 6.49
C ARG A 154 16.03 -2.72 5.80
N ILE A 155 15.15 -2.31 4.87
CA ILE A 155 14.33 -3.22 4.06
C ILE A 155 15.19 -3.82 2.94
N GLU A 156 16.01 -2.98 2.29
CA GLU A 156 16.93 -3.39 1.24
C GLU A 156 17.98 -4.38 1.74
N ALA A 157 18.55 -4.15 2.93
CA ALA A 157 19.50 -5.06 3.58
C ALA A 157 18.92 -6.45 3.88
N ARG A 158 17.59 -6.62 3.84
CA ARG A 158 16.91 -7.92 3.94
C ARG A 158 16.71 -8.62 2.59
N GLY A 159 17.26 -8.06 1.50
CA GLY A 159 17.15 -8.58 0.14
C GLY A 159 15.84 -8.27 -0.58
N THR A 160 14.99 -7.36 -0.04
CA THR A 160 13.65 -7.10 -0.58
C THR A 160 13.49 -5.71 -1.21
N VAL A 161 14.28 -5.44 -2.25
CA VAL A 161 14.32 -4.14 -2.97
C VAL A 161 12.93 -3.66 -3.40
N GLU A 162 12.10 -4.53 -3.97
CA GLU A 162 10.74 -4.17 -4.42
C GLU A 162 9.84 -3.71 -3.25
N THR A 163 10.01 -4.32 -2.08
CA THR A 163 9.29 -3.92 -0.87
C THR A 163 9.75 -2.55 -0.40
N ALA A 164 11.04 -2.23 -0.49
CA ALA A 164 11.57 -0.91 -0.16
C ALA A 164 10.95 0.17 -1.05
N HIS A 165 10.88 -0.04 -2.38
CA HIS A 165 10.20 0.89 -3.30
C HIS A 165 8.71 1.07 -2.98
N ARG A 166 8.00 -0.02 -2.65
CA ARG A 166 6.58 0.06 -2.24
C ARG A 166 6.40 0.84 -0.94
N VAL A 167 7.28 0.64 0.04
CA VAL A 167 7.26 1.39 1.31
C VAL A 167 7.56 2.86 1.07
N LYS A 168 8.58 3.19 0.27
CA LYS A 168 8.88 4.57 -0.12
C LYS A 168 7.66 5.27 -0.74
N GLY A 169 6.97 4.58 -1.65
CA GLY A 169 5.74 5.08 -2.27
C GLY A 169 4.62 5.35 -1.25
N ALA A 170 4.41 4.45 -0.30
CA ALA A 170 3.42 4.63 0.77
C ALA A 170 3.78 5.79 1.70
N VAL A 171 5.04 5.91 2.12
CA VAL A 171 5.52 7.04 2.93
C VAL A 171 5.29 8.37 2.21
N GLY A 172 5.61 8.46 0.92
CA GLY A 172 5.35 9.67 0.12
C GLY A 172 3.86 10.00 -0.04
N GLN A 173 2.98 8.99 -0.08
CA GLN A 173 1.53 9.23 -0.06
C GLN A 173 1.05 9.80 1.28
N VAL A 174 1.54 9.27 2.41
CA VAL A 174 1.25 9.79 3.75
C VAL A 174 1.79 11.22 3.91
N MET A 175 3.02 11.49 3.48
CA MET A 175 3.62 12.84 3.56
C MET A 175 2.85 13.84 2.70
N ARG A 176 2.45 13.49 1.48
CA ARG A 176 1.60 14.36 0.64
C ARG A 176 0.23 14.61 1.27
N TYR A 177 -0.36 13.60 1.91
CA TYR A 177 -1.60 13.79 2.66
C TYR A 177 -1.43 14.75 3.84
N ALA A 178 -0.30 14.66 4.55
CA ALA A 178 0.06 15.60 5.62
C ALA A 178 0.24 17.04 5.10
N VAL A 179 0.82 17.21 3.90
CA VAL A 179 0.91 18.52 3.24
C VAL A 179 -0.47 19.07 2.90
N LEU A 180 -1.34 18.26 2.29
CA LEU A 180 -2.71 18.67 1.94
C LEU A 180 -3.56 19.04 3.16
N THR A 181 -3.24 18.49 4.34
CA THR A 181 -3.94 18.78 5.61
C THR A 181 -3.21 19.83 6.46
N ALA A 182 -2.22 20.53 5.90
CA ALA A 182 -1.41 21.56 6.56
C ALA A 182 -0.65 21.09 7.82
N ARG A 183 -0.36 19.78 7.92
CA ARG A 183 0.39 19.17 9.02
C ARG A 183 1.87 18.96 8.69
N ALA A 184 2.25 19.07 7.42
CA ALA A 184 3.63 19.11 6.95
C ALA A 184 3.79 20.18 5.87
N LYS A 185 5.02 20.69 5.68
CA LYS A 185 5.29 21.71 4.66
C LYS A 185 5.67 21.11 3.30
N ARG A 186 6.26 19.92 3.28
CA ARG A 186 6.76 19.25 2.08
C ARG A 186 6.75 17.74 2.22
N ASP A 187 6.83 17.05 1.08
CA ASP A 187 7.12 15.62 1.00
C ASP A 187 8.64 15.40 0.80
N PRO A 188 9.38 14.92 1.83
CA PRO A 188 10.82 14.65 1.74
C PRO A 188 11.16 13.40 0.91
N THR A 189 10.19 12.57 0.52
CA THR A 189 10.46 11.33 -0.24
C THR A 189 10.88 11.59 -1.69
N ALA A 190 10.62 12.79 -2.21
CA ALA A 190 11.04 13.23 -3.53
C ALA A 190 12.57 13.28 -3.66
N ASP A 191 13.26 13.71 -2.60
CA ASP A 191 14.73 13.84 -2.55
C ASP A 191 15.44 12.49 -2.59
N LEU A 192 14.72 11.41 -2.24
CA LEU A 192 15.25 10.05 -2.20
C LEU A 192 15.16 9.34 -3.56
N ARG A 193 15.03 10.08 -4.67
CA ARG A 193 15.08 9.49 -6.02
C ARG A 193 16.49 8.93 -6.26
N GLY A 194 16.57 7.66 -6.66
CA GLY A 194 17.86 6.97 -6.86
C GLY A 194 18.51 6.45 -5.58
N ALA A 195 17.90 6.65 -4.41
CA ALA A 195 18.48 6.22 -3.13
C ALA A 195 18.35 4.71 -2.85
N LEU A 196 17.61 3.98 -3.68
CA LEU A 196 17.46 2.52 -3.60
C LEU A 196 18.00 1.89 -4.86
N ALA A 197 18.57 0.69 -4.74
CA ALA A 197 18.94 -0.09 -5.89
C ALA A 197 17.74 -0.27 -6.84
N PRO A 198 17.96 -0.32 -8.16
CA PRO A 198 16.92 -0.69 -9.10
C PRO A 198 16.34 -2.05 -8.72
N ALA A 199 15.02 -2.15 -8.59
CA ALA A 199 14.38 -3.45 -8.46
C ALA A 199 14.57 -4.19 -9.80
N PRO A 200 15.09 -5.43 -9.81
CA PRO A 200 15.19 -6.20 -11.04
C PRO A 200 13.81 -6.37 -11.65
N ILE A 201 13.68 -6.06 -12.95
CA ILE A 201 12.45 -6.29 -13.68
C ILE A 201 12.37 -7.79 -13.94
N SER A 202 11.55 -8.49 -13.15
CA SER A 202 11.25 -9.90 -13.39
C SER A 202 9.96 -10.01 -14.19
N HIS A 203 10.05 -10.59 -15.38
CA HIS A 203 8.88 -11.10 -16.07
C HIS A 203 8.50 -12.46 -15.45
N PHE A 204 7.22 -12.82 -15.55
CA PHE A 204 6.79 -14.16 -15.15
C PHE A 204 7.34 -15.18 -16.14
N ALA A 205 7.95 -16.26 -15.63
CA ALA A 205 8.42 -17.34 -16.47
C ALA A 205 7.26 -17.99 -17.25
N ALA A 206 7.53 -18.23 -18.53
CA ALA A 206 6.62 -18.83 -19.48
C ALA A 206 7.43 -19.67 -20.47
N VAL A 207 7.01 -20.91 -20.67
CA VAL A 207 7.53 -21.76 -21.74
C VAL A 207 6.96 -21.25 -23.06
N THR A 208 7.82 -20.94 -24.04
CA THR A 208 7.42 -20.49 -25.38
C THR A 208 7.94 -21.39 -26.50
N ASN A 209 8.86 -22.30 -26.21
CA ASN A 209 9.33 -23.29 -27.19
C ASN A 209 8.25 -24.36 -27.42
N LYS A 210 7.95 -24.66 -28.69
CA LYS A 210 6.87 -25.59 -29.10
C LYS A 210 7.01 -26.99 -28.49
N ASP A 211 8.21 -27.56 -28.50
CA ASP A 211 8.45 -28.92 -27.99
C ASP A 211 8.28 -28.98 -26.47
N GLU A 212 8.74 -27.94 -25.78
CA GLU A 212 8.56 -27.80 -24.33
C GLU A 212 7.09 -27.56 -23.95
N ILE A 213 6.33 -26.80 -24.76
CA ILE A 213 4.88 -26.64 -24.57
C ILE A 213 4.18 -27.99 -24.71
N GLY A 214 4.48 -28.77 -25.74
CA GLY A 214 3.93 -30.11 -25.90
C GLY A 214 4.24 -31.01 -24.69
N GLN A 215 5.47 -30.95 -24.16
CA GLN A 215 5.85 -31.66 -22.93
C GLN A 215 5.05 -31.18 -21.71
N LEU A 216 4.84 -29.87 -21.57
CA LEU A 216 4.03 -29.29 -20.50
C LEU A 216 2.57 -29.73 -20.56
N LEU A 217 1.96 -29.71 -21.75
CA LEU A 217 0.56 -30.13 -21.92
C LEU A 217 0.39 -31.62 -21.57
N ARG A 218 1.29 -32.48 -22.04
CA ARG A 218 1.30 -33.91 -21.67
C ARG A 218 1.51 -34.12 -20.17
N ALA A 219 2.42 -33.36 -19.55
CA ALA A 219 2.64 -33.42 -18.10
C ALA A 219 1.37 -32.99 -17.34
N ILE A 220 0.67 -31.95 -17.78
CA ILE A 220 -0.61 -31.52 -17.21
C ILE A 220 -1.65 -32.63 -17.36
N ARG A 221 -1.79 -33.27 -18.53
CA ARG A 221 -2.71 -34.40 -18.74
C ARG A 221 -2.41 -35.57 -17.79
N GLY A 222 -1.14 -35.81 -17.47
CA GLY A 222 -0.70 -36.83 -16.52
C GLY A 222 -0.82 -36.46 -15.04
N TYR A 223 -1.36 -35.29 -14.69
CA TYR A 223 -1.47 -34.86 -13.28
C TYR A 223 -2.48 -35.71 -12.48
N THR A 224 -1.99 -36.36 -11.42
CA THR A 224 -2.75 -37.32 -10.60
C THR A 224 -3.38 -36.72 -9.33
N GLY A 225 -3.49 -35.40 -9.24
CA GLY A 225 -4.13 -34.74 -8.08
C GLY A 225 -5.66 -34.60 -8.24
N SER A 226 -6.23 -33.63 -7.54
CA SER A 226 -7.68 -33.34 -7.63
C SER A 226 -8.10 -33.04 -9.08
N PHE A 227 -9.21 -33.64 -9.51
CA PHE A 227 -9.79 -33.44 -10.84
C PHE A 227 -10.08 -31.96 -11.14
N ALA A 228 -10.60 -31.20 -10.16
CA ALA A 228 -10.80 -29.76 -10.34
C ALA A 228 -9.49 -29.00 -10.61
N VAL A 229 -8.38 -29.41 -9.97
CA VAL A 229 -7.05 -28.82 -10.22
C VAL A 229 -6.52 -29.22 -11.60
N LEU A 230 -6.73 -30.46 -12.03
CA LEU A 230 -6.42 -30.91 -13.39
C LEU A 230 -7.17 -30.07 -14.43
N CYS A 231 -8.49 -29.93 -14.30
CA CYS A 231 -9.31 -29.12 -15.19
C CYS A 231 -8.85 -27.66 -15.19
N ALA A 232 -8.52 -27.08 -14.04
CA ALA A 232 -8.03 -25.70 -13.99
C ALA A 232 -6.67 -25.52 -14.70
N LEU A 233 -5.77 -26.51 -14.61
CA LEU A 233 -4.50 -26.50 -15.35
C LEU A 233 -4.69 -26.66 -16.85
N ARG A 234 -5.65 -27.49 -17.30
CA ARG A 234 -5.98 -27.67 -18.73
C ARG A 234 -6.72 -26.46 -19.30
N PHE A 235 -7.59 -25.85 -18.50
CA PHE A 235 -8.38 -24.67 -18.91
C PHE A 235 -7.52 -23.41 -19.02
N SER A 236 -6.54 -23.23 -18.12
CA SER A 236 -5.67 -22.05 -18.09
C SER A 236 -4.97 -21.71 -19.43
N PRO A 237 -4.30 -22.65 -20.13
CA PRO A 237 -3.73 -22.39 -21.45
C PRO A 237 -4.79 -22.17 -22.53
N LEU A 238 -5.95 -22.85 -22.46
CA LEU A 238 -7.03 -22.68 -23.44
C LEU A 238 -7.58 -21.25 -23.45
N VAL A 239 -7.79 -20.63 -22.28
CA VAL A 239 -8.41 -19.29 -22.17
C VAL A 239 -7.45 -18.15 -21.90
N PHE A 240 -6.28 -18.44 -21.34
CA PHE A 240 -5.18 -17.52 -21.04
C PHE A 240 -5.60 -16.21 -20.33
N GLN A 241 -6.66 -16.28 -19.54
CA GLN A 241 -7.09 -15.21 -18.65
C GLN A 241 -6.21 -15.14 -17.41
N ARG A 242 -6.34 -14.09 -16.60
CA ARG A 242 -5.50 -13.95 -15.41
C ARG A 242 -5.78 -15.11 -14.44
N PRO A 243 -4.77 -15.61 -13.70
CA PRO A 243 -4.99 -16.70 -12.76
C PRO A 243 -6.07 -16.43 -11.72
N GLY A 244 -6.23 -15.16 -11.30
CA GLY A 244 -7.33 -14.75 -10.41
C GLY A 244 -8.70 -14.85 -11.08
N GLU A 245 -8.81 -14.43 -12.35
CA GLU A 245 -10.04 -14.52 -13.14
C GLU A 245 -10.43 -16.00 -13.35
N VAL A 246 -9.47 -16.88 -13.67
CA VAL A 246 -9.74 -18.31 -13.85
C VAL A 246 -10.15 -18.98 -12.54
N ARG A 247 -9.34 -18.86 -11.48
CA ARG A 247 -9.55 -19.63 -10.25
C ARG A 247 -10.82 -19.22 -9.48
N GLU A 248 -11.23 -17.96 -9.63
CA GLU A 248 -12.39 -17.41 -8.92
C GLU A 248 -13.67 -17.58 -9.73
N ALA A 249 -13.60 -18.06 -10.99
CA ALA A 249 -14.73 -18.18 -11.92
C ALA A 249 -15.93 -18.91 -11.32
N GLU A 250 -17.12 -18.42 -11.62
CA GLU A 250 -18.39 -18.94 -11.10
C GLU A 250 -19.19 -19.55 -12.25
N TRP A 251 -19.98 -20.59 -11.97
CA TRP A 251 -20.76 -21.28 -13.01
C TRP A 251 -21.74 -20.35 -13.72
N GLU A 252 -22.31 -19.37 -13.01
CA GLU A 252 -23.22 -18.36 -13.57
C GLU A 252 -22.56 -17.45 -14.63
N GLU A 253 -21.23 -17.41 -14.70
CA GLU A 253 -20.49 -16.62 -15.70
C GLU A 253 -20.40 -17.32 -17.06
N PHE A 254 -20.83 -18.59 -17.18
CA PHE A 254 -20.63 -19.41 -18.37
C PHE A 254 -21.94 -19.73 -19.08
N ASP A 255 -22.00 -19.39 -20.36
CA ASP A 255 -22.96 -19.93 -21.31
C ASP A 255 -22.24 -21.00 -22.16
N LEU A 256 -22.39 -22.26 -21.77
CA LEU A 256 -21.75 -23.38 -22.45
C LEU A 256 -22.38 -23.69 -23.82
N ASP A 257 -23.66 -23.37 -24.00
CA ASP A 257 -24.36 -23.55 -25.29
C ASP A 257 -23.94 -22.47 -26.29
N GLY A 258 -23.83 -21.22 -25.83
CA GLY A 258 -23.29 -20.11 -26.61
C GLY A 258 -21.76 -20.08 -26.71
N ALA A 259 -21.07 -21.00 -26.01
CA ALA A 259 -19.62 -21.11 -25.90
C ALA A 259 -18.95 -19.78 -25.48
N THR A 260 -19.44 -19.16 -24.41
CA THR A 260 -18.89 -17.91 -23.88
C THR A 260 -18.74 -17.93 -22.35
N TRP A 261 -17.74 -17.19 -21.89
CA TRP A 261 -17.51 -16.87 -20.48
C TRP A 261 -17.52 -15.35 -20.31
N GLU A 262 -18.48 -14.82 -19.56
CA GLU A 262 -18.61 -13.39 -19.30
C GLU A 262 -17.99 -13.03 -17.94
N ILE A 263 -16.81 -12.40 -17.97
CA ILE A 263 -16.10 -12.03 -16.75
C ILE A 263 -16.64 -10.69 -16.23
N PRO A 264 -17.23 -10.65 -15.03
CA PRO A 264 -17.74 -9.41 -14.46
C PRO A 264 -16.64 -8.35 -14.29
N ALA A 265 -16.94 -7.11 -14.65
CA ALA A 265 -16.02 -5.98 -14.57
C ALA A 265 -15.40 -5.80 -13.17
N GLU A 266 -16.17 -6.12 -12.12
CA GLU A 266 -15.75 -6.08 -10.72
C GLU A 266 -14.61 -7.06 -10.36
N ARG A 267 -14.49 -8.17 -11.10
CA ARG A 267 -13.42 -9.17 -10.92
C ARG A 267 -12.17 -8.83 -11.72
N MET A 268 -12.31 -8.08 -12.81
CA MET A 268 -11.21 -7.71 -13.67
C MET A 268 -10.15 -6.86 -12.95
N LYS A 269 -8.89 -6.91 -13.41
CA LYS A 269 -7.82 -6.07 -12.85
C LYS A 269 -8.06 -4.58 -13.13
N GLY A 270 -8.05 -3.76 -12.08
CA GLY A 270 -8.21 -2.30 -12.17
C GLY A 270 -8.50 -1.65 -10.82
N ARG A 271 -8.48 -0.31 -10.77
CA ARG A 271 -8.96 0.44 -9.58
C ARG A 271 -10.48 0.32 -9.48
N LYS A 272 -11.07 0.37 -8.28
CA LYS A 272 -12.52 0.26 -8.06
C LYS A 272 -13.35 1.16 -9.00
N ALA A 273 -12.99 2.44 -9.09
CA ALA A 273 -13.66 3.39 -9.99
C ALA A 273 -13.55 3.02 -11.48
N GLN A 274 -12.44 2.39 -11.90
CA GLN A 274 -12.28 1.91 -13.28
C GLN A 274 -13.15 0.69 -13.55
N LYS A 275 -13.35 -0.18 -12.54
CA LYS A 275 -14.20 -1.38 -12.68
C LYS A 275 -15.67 -1.00 -12.80
N ALA A 276 -16.13 -0.05 -11.99
CA ALA A 276 -17.52 0.43 -12.02
C ALA A 276 -17.94 1.06 -13.35
N ALA A 277 -16.98 1.55 -14.14
CA ALA A 277 -17.22 2.17 -15.45
C ALA A 277 -16.85 1.26 -16.63
N ARG A 278 -16.51 0.00 -16.38
CA ARG A 278 -16.07 -0.96 -17.41
C ARG A 278 -17.20 -1.94 -17.71
N ALA A 279 -17.38 -2.27 -18.99
CA ALA A 279 -18.25 -3.38 -19.38
C ALA A 279 -17.62 -4.73 -19.01
N ASP A 280 -18.47 -5.74 -18.90
CA ASP A 280 -18.04 -7.11 -18.67
C ASP A 280 -17.23 -7.62 -19.87
N HIS A 281 -16.35 -8.58 -19.60
CA HIS A 281 -15.42 -9.09 -20.59
C HIS A 281 -15.82 -10.48 -21.05
N ILE A 282 -16.44 -10.51 -22.24
CA ILE A 282 -16.82 -11.74 -22.90
C ILE A 282 -15.58 -12.43 -23.45
N VAL A 283 -15.35 -13.68 -23.06
CA VAL A 283 -14.31 -14.60 -23.52
C VAL A 283 -14.98 -15.73 -24.32
N PRO A 284 -14.80 -15.78 -25.64
CA PRO A 284 -15.20 -16.95 -26.42
C PRO A 284 -14.47 -18.21 -25.98
N LEU A 285 -15.17 -19.34 -25.99
CA LEU A 285 -14.63 -20.65 -25.63
C LEU A 285 -14.47 -21.50 -26.89
N SER A 286 -13.39 -22.29 -26.94
CA SER A 286 -13.23 -23.35 -27.95
C SER A 286 -14.04 -24.58 -27.57
N ARG A 287 -14.23 -25.50 -28.53
CA ARG A 287 -14.87 -26.81 -28.27
C ARG A 287 -14.21 -27.57 -27.12
N GLN A 288 -12.87 -27.64 -27.12
CA GLN A 288 -12.08 -28.29 -26.09
C GLN A 288 -12.33 -27.70 -24.69
N ALA A 289 -12.49 -26.37 -24.61
CA ALA A 289 -12.80 -25.71 -23.34
C ALA A 289 -14.22 -26.07 -22.87
N VAL A 290 -15.21 -26.06 -23.76
CA VAL A 290 -16.59 -26.43 -23.44
C VAL A 290 -16.68 -27.89 -22.97
N GLU A 291 -16.06 -28.82 -23.69
CA GLU A 291 -16.02 -30.25 -23.32
C GLU A 291 -15.41 -30.46 -21.92
N LEU A 292 -14.26 -29.81 -21.66
CA LEU A 292 -13.60 -29.86 -20.35
C LEU A 292 -14.52 -29.34 -19.22
N LEU A 293 -15.25 -28.25 -19.48
CA LEU A 293 -16.17 -27.69 -18.49
C LEU A 293 -17.42 -28.59 -18.31
N GLN A 294 -17.93 -29.23 -19.36
CA GLN A 294 -19.04 -30.19 -19.24
C GLN A 294 -18.65 -31.40 -18.38
N GLU A 295 -17.42 -31.91 -18.51
CA GLU A 295 -16.89 -32.95 -17.62
C GLU A 295 -16.80 -32.44 -16.17
N LEU A 296 -16.25 -31.25 -15.95
CA LEU A 296 -16.11 -30.64 -14.63
C LEU A 296 -17.46 -30.33 -13.96
N HIS A 297 -18.48 -29.98 -14.76
CA HIS A 297 -19.82 -29.67 -14.28
C HIS A 297 -20.44 -30.84 -13.52
N ARG A 298 -20.14 -32.08 -13.92
CA ARG A 298 -20.61 -33.29 -13.21
C ARG A 298 -20.11 -33.37 -11.76
N LEU A 299 -18.98 -32.74 -11.45
CA LEU A 299 -18.38 -32.73 -10.12
C LEU A 299 -18.72 -31.47 -9.32
N THR A 300 -18.75 -30.31 -9.98
CA THR A 300 -18.79 -29.01 -9.29
C THR A 300 -19.99 -28.14 -9.64
N GLY A 301 -20.81 -28.54 -10.63
CA GLY A 301 -21.93 -27.75 -11.18
C GLY A 301 -23.05 -27.43 -10.18
N HIS A 302 -23.13 -28.17 -9.07
CA HIS A 302 -24.08 -27.87 -7.99
C HIS A 302 -23.61 -26.75 -7.04
N GLY A 303 -22.37 -26.31 -7.18
CA GLY A 303 -21.78 -25.24 -6.37
C GLY A 303 -21.72 -23.91 -7.12
N ARG A 304 -21.31 -22.86 -6.41
CA ARG A 304 -21.11 -21.52 -6.98
C ARG A 304 -19.89 -21.45 -7.90
N TYR A 305 -18.74 -21.96 -7.43
CA TYR A 305 -17.46 -21.81 -8.11
C TYR A 305 -17.23 -22.92 -9.12
N LEU A 306 -16.73 -22.54 -10.30
CA LEU A 306 -16.21 -23.44 -11.32
C LEU A 306 -15.07 -24.31 -10.76
N PHE A 307 -14.17 -23.67 -10.02
CA PHE A 307 -13.06 -24.32 -9.35
C PHE A 307 -13.14 -24.09 -7.83
N PRO A 308 -13.86 -24.94 -7.07
CA PRO A 308 -13.97 -24.78 -5.63
C PRO A 308 -12.66 -25.15 -4.91
N SER A 309 -12.52 -24.66 -3.68
CA SER A 309 -11.45 -25.10 -2.78
C SER A 309 -11.63 -26.57 -2.41
N ILE A 310 -10.52 -27.32 -2.39
CA ILE A 310 -10.50 -28.73 -1.96
C ILE A 310 -11.03 -28.89 -0.52
N ARG A 311 -10.91 -27.84 0.30
CA ARG A 311 -11.35 -27.87 1.71
C ARG A 311 -12.78 -27.40 1.93
N THR A 312 -13.39 -26.69 0.98
CA THR A 312 -14.74 -26.12 1.14
C THR A 312 -15.31 -25.67 -0.21
N SER A 313 -16.61 -25.89 -0.41
CA SER A 313 -17.35 -25.42 -1.59
C SER A 313 -17.65 -23.91 -1.57
N THR A 314 -17.51 -23.24 -0.41
CA THR A 314 -17.87 -21.82 -0.24
C THR A 314 -16.76 -20.84 -0.63
N ARG A 315 -15.59 -21.35 -1.04
CA ARG A 315 -14.44 -20.54 -1.47
C ARG A 315 -13.86 -21.07 -2.76
N PRO A 316 -13.28 -20.20 -3.61
CA PRO A 316 -12.61 -20.63 -4.83
C PRO A 316 -11.27 -21.30 -4.53
N MET A 317 -10.78 -22.06 -5.51
CA MET A 317 -9.48 -22.72 -5.49
C MET A 317 -8.35 -21.72 -5.29
N SER A 318 -7.46 -21.97 -4.31
CA SER A 318 -6.26 -21.14 -4.09
C SER A 318 -5.32 -21.13 -5.29
N ILE A 319 -4.70 -19.99 -5.59
CA ILE A 319 -3.61 -19.92 -6.59
C ILE A 319 -2.43 -20.85 -6.25
N ASN A 320 -2.23 -21.12 -4.96
CA ASN A 320 -1.21 -22.06 -4.50
C ASN A 320 -1.52 -23.50 -4.90
N SER A 321 -2.79 -23.86 -5.17
CA SER A 321 -3.14 -25.18 -5.68
C SER A 321 -2.58 -25.39 -7.08
N LEU A 322 -2.74 -24.42 -7.98
CA LEU A 322 -2.19 -24.45 -9.34
C LEU A 322 -0.66 -24.37 -9.34
N THR A 323 -0.10 -23.46 -8.54
CA THR A 323 1.35 -23.30 -8.41
C THR A 323 2.00 -24.57 -7.85
N GLY A 324 1.40 -25.18 -6.83
CA GLY A 324 1.86 -26.44 -6.26
C GLY A 324 1.72 -27.62 -7.22
N ALA A 325 0.67 -27.63 -8.06
CA ALA A 325 0.49 -28.65 -9.08
C ALA A 325 1.55 -28.57 -10.19
N LEU A 326 1.83 -27.36 -10.73
CA LEU A 326 2.92 -27.17 -11.69
C LEU A 326 4.28 -27.63 -11.13
N ARG A 327 4.58 -27.29 -9.87
CA ARG A 327 5.81 -27.74 -9.20
C ARG A 327 5.90 -29.26 -9.09
N ARG A 328 4.80 -29.94 -8.77
CA ARG A 328 4.74 -31.42 -8.73
C ARG A 328 4.96 -32.05 -10.10
N LEU A 329 4.63 -31.34 -11.18
CA LEU A 329 4.87 -31.74 -12.56
C LEU A 329 6.29 -31.42 -13.05
N GLY A 330 7.17 -30.88 -12.19
CA GLY A 330 8.55 -30.53 -12.53
C GLY A 330 8.73 -29.10 -13.03
N TYR A 331 7.69 -28.25 -12.99
CA TYR A 331 7.76 -26.87 -13.44
C TYR A 331 7.86 -25.91 -12.25
N ASP A 332 9.06 -25.39 -12.03
CA ASP A 332 9.31 -24.39 -10.99
C ASP A 332 8.89 -22.97 -11.43
N GLY A 333 9.07 -22.00 -10.53
CA GLY A 333 8.71 -20.60 -10.79
C GLY A 333 9.61 -19.87 -11.79
N GLN A 334 10.72 -20.48 -12.22
CA GLN A 334 11.66 -19.96 -13.21
C GLN A 334 11.42 -20.55 -14.60
N THR A 335 10.77 -21.72 -14.69
CA THR A 335 10.39 -22.36 -15.96
C THR A 335 8.96 -22.02 -16.37
N MET A 336 7.97 -22.22 -15.50
CA MET A 336 6.56 -21.96 -15.83
C MET A 336 5.76 -21.52 -14.61
N THR A 337 5.07 -20.40 -14.75
CA THR A 337 4.12 -19.94 -13.74
C THR A 337 2.69 -20.05 -14.26
N VAL A 338 1.69 -20.02 -13.37
CA VAL A 338 0.28 -19.96 -13.78
C VAL A 338 0.00 -18.71 -14.62
N HIS A 339 0.69 -17.60 -14.35
CA HIS A 339 0.61 -16.41 -15.19
C HIS A 339 1.32 -16.57 -16.53
N GLY A 340 2.30 -17.48 -16.60
CA GLY A 340 3.09 -17.79 -17.79
C GLY A 340 2.25 -18.27 -18.98
N PHE A 341 1.16 -19.02 -18.75
CA PHE A 341 0.22 -19.41 -19.80
C PHE A 341 -0.27 -18.23 -20.65
N ARG A 342 -0.45 -17.07 -20.03
CA ARG A 342 -0.90 -15.86 -20.70
C ARG A 342 0.18 -15.22 -21.56
N ALA A 343 1.43 -15.24 -21.09
CA ALA A 343 2.57 -14.77 -21.88
C ALA A 343 2.88 -15.73 -23.04
N MET A 344 2.78 -17.04 -22.80
CA MET A 344 2.87 -18.09 -23.80
C MET A 344 1.83 -17.87 -24.91
N ALA A 345 0.54 -17.78 -24.57
CA ALA A 345 -0.51 -17.56 -25.55
C ALA A 345 -0.32 -16.26 -26.35
N ARG A 346 0.00 -15.13 -25.70
CA ARG A 346 0.24 -13.86 -26.41
C ARG A 346 1.37 -13.98 -27.43
N THR A 347 2.44 -14.69 -27.08
CA THR A 347 3.62 -14.85 -27.94
C THR A 347 3.29 -15.73 -29.14
N LEU A 348 2.75 -16.94 -28.91
CA LEU A 348 2.50 -17.90 -30.00
C LEU A 348 1.30 -17.50 -30.88
N LEU A 349 0.28 -16.84 -30.33
CA LEU A 349 -0.82 -16.31 -31.16
C LEU A 349 -0.31 -15.29 -32.19
N ASP A 350 0.65 -14.46 -31.80
CA ASP A 350 1.27 -13.43 -32.65
C ASP A 350 2.26 -14.08 -33.63
N GLU A 351 3.27 -14.77 -33.10
CA GLU A 351 4.43 -15.25 -33.86
C GLU A 351 4.15 -16.50 -34.70
N GLU A 352 3.30 -17.43 -34.20
CA GLU A 352 3.09 -18.73 -34.83
C GLU A 352 1.77 -18.82 -35.60
N LEU A 353 0.71 -18.22 -35.06
CA LEU A 353 -0.61 -18.26 -35.70
C LEU A 353 -0.95 -17.00 -36.51
N GLY A 354 -0.08 -15.99 -36.47
CA GLY A 354 -0.21 -14.74 -37.23
C GLY A 354 -1.47 -13.94 -36.89
N ILE A 355 -1.97 -14.07 -35.65
CA ILE A 355 -3.21 -13.43 -35.24
C ILE A 355 -2.95 -11.93 -35.01
N PRO A 356 -3.78 -11.03 -35.56
CA PRO A 356 -3.60 -9.60 -35.36
C PRO A 356 -3.56 -9.22 -33.87
N VAL A 357 -2.52 -8.49 -33.45
CA VAL A 357 -2.29 -8.09 -32.05
C VAL A 357 -3.52 -7.42 -31.43
N ALA A 358 -4.28 -6.62 -32.18
CA ALA A 358 -5.50 -5.99 -31.67
C ALA A 358 -6.56 -7.00 -31.19
N VAL A 359 -6.67 -8.16 -31.86
CA VAL A 359 -7.60 -9.25 -31.49
C VAL A 359 -7.11 -9.97 -30.24
N ILE A 360 -5.81 -10.24 -30.15
CA ILE A 360 -5.16 -10.86 -28.97
C ILE A 360 -5.34 -9.95 -27.75
N GLU A 361 -4.99 -8.66 -27.87
CA GLU A 361 -5.09 -7.68 -26.78
C GLU A 361 -6.55 -7.46 -26.34
N ALA A 362 -7.50 -7.51 -27.27
CA ALA A 362 -8.94 -7.50 -26.94
C ALA A 362 -9.31 -8.74 -26.11
N GLN A 363 -8.84 -9.94 -26.45
CA GLN A 363 -9.05 -11.17 -25.67
C GLN A 363 -8.41 -11.13 -24.28
N LEU A 364 -7.27 -10.46 -24.17
CA LEU A 364 -6.57 -10.20 -22.91
C LEU A 364 -7.24 -9.06 -22.10
N ALA A 365 -8.28 -8.44 -22.63
CA ALA A 365 -8.94 -7.28 -22.03
C ALA A 365 -7.94 -6.15 -21.70
N HIS A 366 -6.94 -6.00 -22.55
CA HIS A 366 -5.97 -4.93 -22.53
C HIS A 366 -6.47 -3.74 -23.35
N LYS A 367 -5.96 -2.55 -23.03
CA LYS A 367 -6.24 -1.37 -23.85
C LYS A 367 -5.30 -1.39 -25.04
N VAL A 368 -5.84 -1.58 -26.24
CA VAL A 368 -5.08 -1.38 -27.48
C VAL A 368 -4.85 0.13 -27.65
N ARG A 369 -3.58 0.52 -27.83
CA ARG A 369 -3.23 1.86 -28.29
C ARG A 369 -3.30 1.84 -29.81
N ASP A 370 -4.08 2.75 -30.40
CA ASP A 370 -4.02 3.03 -31.85
C ASP A 370 -2.59 3.47 -32.21
N PRO A 371 -2.03 3.13 -33.39
CA PRO A 371 -0.81 3.74 -33.92
C PRO A 371 -0.75 5.29 -33.82
N LEU A 372 -1.89 5.99 -33.76
CA LEU A 372 -1.97 7.44 -33.51
C LEU A 372 -2.05 7.85 -32.01
N GLY A 373 -1.85 6.91 -31.08
CA GLY A 373 -1.79 7.14 -29.64
C GLY A 373 -3.14 7.36 -28.94
N ARG A 374 -4.26 7.36 -29.66
CA ARG A 374 -5.61 7.51 -29.08
C ARG A 374 -6.15 6.13 -28.67
N ALA A 375 -6.67 6.02 -27.45
CA ALA A 375 -7.36 4.81 -27.01
C ALA A 375 -8.79 4.77 -27.57
N TYR A 376 -8.93 4.57 -28.88
CA TYR A 376 -10.20 4.21 -29.50
C TYR A 376 -10.17 2.72 -29.82
N ASN A 377 -10.92 1.93 -29.07
CA ASN A 377 -11.43 0.67 -29.61
C ASN A 377 -12.79 0.39 -28.98
N ARG A 378 -13.84 0.71 -29.75
CA ARG A 378 -15.23 0.30 -29.50
C ARG A 378 -15.51 -1.11 -30.04
N THR A 379 -14.60 -1.69 -30.83
CA THR A 379 -14.76 -3.01 -31.44
C THR A 379 -14.29 -4.11 -30.49
N THR A 380 -15.17 -5.06 -30.20
CA THR A 380 -14.93 -6.21 -29.32
C THR A 380 -14.26 -7.39 -30.03
N PHE A 381 -14.16 -7.34 -31.37
CA PHE A 381 -13.61 -8.38 -32.26
C PHE A 381 -14.18 -9.78 -32.00
N LEU A 382 -15.43 -9.90 -31.53
CA LEU A 382 -15.99 -11.19 -31.09
C LEU A 382 -15.95 -12.30 -32.16
N PRO A 383 -16.31 -12.06 -33.44
CA PRO A 383 -16.18 -13.09 -34.47
C PRO A 383 -14.72 -13.56 -34.67
N GLN A 384 -13.78 -12.62 -34.78
CA GLN A 384 -12.35 -12.93 -34.94
C GLN A 384 -11.77 -13.64 -33.71
N ARG A 385 -12.23 -13.26 -32.52
CA ARG A 385 -11.82 -13.91 -31.26
C ARG A 385 -12.39 -15.32 -31.18
N LYS A 386 -13.62 -15.58 -31.60
CA LYS A 386 -14.19 -16.94 -31.67
C LYS A 386 -13.33 -17.84 -32.54
N GLU A 387 -12.98 -17.39 -33.75
CA GLU A 387 -12.09 -18.14 -34.65
C GLU A 387 -10.70 -18.34 -34.06
N MET A 388 -10.10 -17.28 -33.50
CA MET A 388 -8.79 -17.33 -32.85
C MET A 388 -8.76 -18.34 -31.70
N MET A 389 -9.78 -18.34 -30.83
CA MET A 389 -9.85 -19.24 -29.68
C MET A 389 -9.93 -20.71 -30.12
N GLN A 390 -10.64 -21.00 -31.21
CA GLN A 390 -10.69 -22.36 -31.76
C GLN A 390 -9.35 -22.77 -32.37
N ARG A 391 -8.76 -21.93 -33.24
CA ARG A 391 -7.44 -22.18 -33.84
C ARG A 391 -6.35 -22.38 -32.78
N TRP A 392 -6.42 -21.61 -31.69
CA TRP A 392 -5.50 -21.74 -30.56
C TRP A 392 -5.62 -23.09 -29.86
N ALA A 393 -6.85 -23.53 -29.58
CA ALA A 393 -7.08 -24.81 -28.93
C ALA A 393 -6.65 -25.99 -29.81
N ASP A 394 -6.95 -25.93 -31.11
CA ASP A 394 -6.53 -26.95 -32.08
C ASP A 394 -4.99 -27.02 -32.15
N TYR A 395 -4.31 -25.86 -32.15
CA TYR A 395 -2.85 -25.80 -32.12
C TYR A 395 -2.24 -26.38 -30.83
N LEU A 396 -2.87 -26.18 -29.67
CA LEU A 396 -2.42 -26.80 -28.42
C LEU A 396 -2.55 -28.33 -28.47
N ASP A 397 -3.63 -28.85 -29.04
CA ASP A 397 -3.82 -30.29 -29.23
C ASP A 397 -2.76 -30.88 -30.18
N GLU A 398 -2.42 -30.17 -31.25
CA GLU A 398 -1.34 -30.55 -32.17
C GLU A 398 0.02 -30.64 -31.45
N LEU A 399 0.36 -29.64 -30.63
CA LEU A 399 1.60 -29.63 -29.84
C LEU A 399 1.62 -30.75 -28.79
N GLU A 400 0.48 -31.03 -28.15
CA GLU A 400 0.35 -32.10 -27.17
C GLU A 400 0.53 -33.49 -27.83
N ALA A 401 -0.05 -33.68 -29.03
CA ALA A 401 0.02 -34.93 -29.79
C ALA A 401 1.37 -35.15 -30.49
N ALA A 402 2.11 -34.08 -30.79
CA ALA A 402 3.43 -34.16 -31.42
C ALA A 402 4.39 -35.03 -30.58
N ARG A 403 4.98 -36.06 -31.21
CA ARG A 403 5.98 -36.91 -30.56
C ARG A 403 7.20 -36.05 -30.19
N PRO A 404 7.82 -36.28 -29.02
CA PRO A 404 9.07 -35.59 -28.68
C PRO A 404 10.09 -35.84 -29.80
N ALA A 405 10.75 -34.79 -30.28
CA ALA A 405 11.92 -34.97 -31.13
C ALA A 405 12.89 -35.91 -30.40
N ALA A 406 13.33 -36.98 -31.08
CA ALA A 406 14.33 -37.89 -30.52
C ALA A 406 15.57 -37.05 -30.15
N ARG A 407 15.93 -37.06 -28.87
CA ARG A 407 17.15 -36.42 -28.37
C ARG A 407 18.37 -37.22 -28.78
#